data_AF-A0A516NVW7-F1
#
_entry.id   AF-A0A516NVW7-F1
#
_cell.length_a   1.000
_cell.length_b   1.000
_cell.length_c   1.000
_cell.angle_alpha   90.00
_cell.angle_beta   90.00
_cell.angle_gamma   90.00
#
_symmetry.space_group_name_H-M   'P 1'
#
loop_
_entity.id
_entity.type
_entity.pdbx_description
1 polymer ?
#
loop_
_entity_poly.entity_id
_entity_poly.type
_entity_poly.pdbx_seq_one_letter_code
_entity_poly.pdbx_strand_id
1 'polypeptide(L)'
;MPDPKPARMVRVARNDRKPRLDVEDREGRRGAHLILDRPRVVFECTDDAGGAAELAALVRGIVNAAAPGYIGTAWCDHIEDAGLENDTDPVTAAPRYTLVTDLIVRGRVLA
;
A
#
# COMPACT_ATOMS: atom_id res chain seq x y z
N MET A 1 -18.97 -6.19 -22.30
CA MET A 1 -18.92 -6.61 -20.88
C MET A 1 -17.57 -6.16 -20.34
N PRO A 2 -17.48 -5.64 -19.11
CA PRO A 2 -16.17 -5.51 -18.46
C PRO A 2 -15.54 -6.89 -18.30
N ASP A 3 -14.22 -6.98 -18.43
CA ASP A 3 -13.49 -8.24 -18.27
C ASP A 3 -13.71 -8.80 -16.85
N PRO A 4 -13.89 -10.12 -16.72
CA PRO A 4 -14.06 -10.73 -15.41
C PRO A 4 -12.80 -10.55 -14.56
N LYS A 5 -13.00 -10.24 -13.27
CA LYS A 5 -11.91 -10.14 -12.29
C LYS A 5 -11.10 -11.44 -12.27
N PRO A 6 -9.75 -11.40 -12.29
CA PRO A 6 -8.93 -12.60 -12.13
C PRO A 6 -9.15 -13.26 -10.76
N ALA A 7 -9.14 -14.60 -10.73
CA ALA A 7 -9.35 -15.40 -9.52
C ALA A 7 -8.29 -15.16 -8.43
N ARG A 8 -7.06 -14.81 -8.83
CA ARG A 8 -5.96 -14.42 -7.96
C ARG A 8 -5.42 -13.08 -8.42
N MET A 9 -5.45 -12.08 -7.55
CA MET A 9 -5.14 -10.69 -7.92
C MET A 9 -4.57 -9.92 -6.73
N VAL A 10 -3.65 -9.00 -7.03
CA VAL A 10 -3.24 -7.93 -6.13
C VAL A 10 -3.64 -6.60 -6.74
N ARG A 11 -4.49 -5.84 -6.06
CA ARG A 11 -4.82 -4.47 -6.45
C ARG A 11 -3.98 -3.50 -5.62
N VAL A 12 -3.31 -2.57 -6.29
CA VAL A 12 -2.47 -1.56 -5.65
C VAL A 12 -3.13 -0.19 -5.77
N ALA A 13 -3.25 0.52 -4.65
CA ALA A 13 -3.78 1.88 -4.62
C ALA A 13 -2.97 2.77 -3.68
N ARG A 14 -2.84 4.06 -4.05
CA ARG A 14 -2.36 5.08 -3.11
C ARG A 14 -3.50 5.49 -2.19
N ASN A 15 -3.19 5.58 -0.90
CA ASN A 15 -4.16 5.88 0.16
C ASN A 15 -3.93 7.25 0.82
N ASP A 16 -3.24 8.15 0.13
CA ASP A 16 -2.94 9.52 0.54
C ASP A 16 -4.20 10.40 0.74
N ARG A 17 -5.37 9.94 0.28
CA ARG A 17 -6.66 10.62 0.47
C ARG A 17 -7.45 10.18 1.70
N LYS A 18 -7.06 9.12 2.42
CA LYS A 18 -7.72 8.75 3.69
C LYS A 18 -7.05 9.47 4.87
N PRO A 19 -7.81 9.92 5.89
CA PRO A 19 -7.23 10.42 7.13
C PRO A 19 -6.38 9.32 7.77
N ARG A 20 -5.10 9.62 8.02
CA ARG A 20 -4.10 8.80 8.68
C ARG A 20 -4.22 8.85 10.21
N LEU A 21 -4.92 9.87 10.74
CA LEU A 21 -5.10 10.10 12.19
C LEU A 21 -3.77 10.24 12.96
N ASP A 22 -2.69 10.58 12.25
CA ASP A 22 -1.37 10.81 12.81
C ASP A 22 -1.18 12.27 13.25
N VAL A 23 0.02 12.61 13.74
CA VAL A 23 0.35 13.95 14.21
C VAL A 23 0.23 14.98 13.08
N GLU A 24 0.55 14.61 11.84
CA GLU A 24 0.46 15.52 10.69
C GLU A 24 -0.98 15.88 10.35
N ASP A 25 -1.90 14.90 10.39
CA ASP A 25 -3.34 15.15 10.27
C ASP A 25 -3.90 15.92 11.47
N ARG A 26 -3.46 15.61 12.69
CA ARG A 26 -3.89 16.30 13.93
C ARG A 26 -3.46 17.76 13.97
N GLU A 27 -2.24 18.05 13.53
CA GLU A 27 -1.64 19.39 13.54
C GLU A 27 -1.90 20.17 12.25
N GLY A 28 -2.67 19.61 11.30
CA GLY A 28 -3.01 20.28 10.04
C GLY A 28 -1.80 20.61 9.17
N ARG A 29 -0.67 19.91 9.35
CA ARG A 29 0.59 20.16 8.61
C ARG A 29 0.58 19.50 7.23
N ARG A 30 -0.55 19.50 6.53
CA ARG A 30 -0.57 19.25 5.08
C ARG A 30 0.03 20.46 4.40
N GLY A 31 1.37 20.50 4.32
CA GLY A 31 2.09 21.51 3.55
C GLY A 31 1.61 21.52 2.09
N ALA A 32 1.79 22.65 1.40
CA ALA A 32 1.32 22.87 0.03
C ALA A 32 1.98 21.97 -1.05
N HIS A 33 2.72 20.94 -0.66
CA HIS A 33 3.34 19.98 -1.56
C HIS A 33 2.69 18.61 -1.36
N LEU A 34 1.79 18.26 -2.28
CA LEU A 34 1.15 16.93 -2.43
C LEU A 34 2.16 15.77 -2.64
N ILE A 35 3.46 16.07 -2.73
CA ILE A 35 4.53 15.08 -2.71
C ILE A 35 4.88 14.85 -1.23
N LEU A 36 4.19 13.88 -0.62
CA LEU A 36 4.56 13.43 0.71
C LEU A 36 5.89 12.69 0.61
N ASP A 37 6.84 13.01 1.50
CA ASP A 37 8.03 12.17 1.77
C ASP A 37 7.64 10.80 2.37
N ARG A 38 6.33 10.55 2.53
CA ARG A 38 5.75 9.34 3.09
C ARG A 38 4.48 8.90 2.36
N PRO A 39 4.52 8.46 1.08
CA PRO A 39 3.34 7.95 0.42
C PRO A 39 2.87 6.63 1.05
N ARG A 40 1.56 6.53 1.30
CA ARG A 40 0.91 5.30 1.78
C ARG A 40 0.35 4.52 0.62
N VAL A 41 0.70 3.24 0.53
CA VAL A 41 0.23 2.31 -0.49
C VAL A 41 -0.56 1.19 0.18
N VAL A 42 -1.64 0.79 -0.47
CA VAL A 42 -2.52 -0.30 -0.05
C VAL A 42 -2.46 -1.39 -1.10
N PHE A 43 -2.25 -2.62 -0.65
CA PHE A 43 -2.26 -3.83 -1.46
C PHE A 43 -3.43 -4.70 -1.04
N GLU A 44 -4.46 -4.79 -1.87
CA GLU A 44 -5.59 -5.68 -1.67
C GLU A 44 -5.30 -7.01 -2.39
N CYS A 45 -5.11 -8.07 -1.61
CA CYS A 45 -4.83 -9.41 -2.08
C CYS A 45 -6.12 -10.24 -2.02
N THR A 46 -6.54 -10.79 -3.17
CA THR A 46 -7.68 -11.71 -3.25
C THR A 46 -7.26 -12.99 -3.94
N ASP A 47 -7.76 -14.11 -3.42
CA ASP A 47 -7.58 -15.43 -4.00
C ASP A 47 -8.84 -16.26 -3.74
N ASP A 48 -9.58 -16.58 -4.80
CA ASP A 48 -10.84 -17.34 -4.71
C ASP A 48 -10.62 -18.77 -4.18
N ALA A 49 -9.39 -19.29 -4.20
CA ALA A 49 -9.02 -20.58 -3.60
C ALA A 49 -8.65 -20.48 -2.11
N GLY A 50 -8.75 -19.29 -1.49
CA GLY A 50 -8.43 -19.06 -0.07
C GLY A 50 -6.96 -18.74 0.22
N GLY A 51 -6.10 -18.66 -0.80
CA GLY A 51 -4.66 -18.34 -0.68
C GLY A 51 -4.33 -16.86 -0.41
N ALA A 52 -5.30 -16.03 -0.05
CA ALA A 52 -5.12 -14.57 0.03
C ALA A 52 -4.13 -14.16 1.13
N ALA A 53 -4.06 -14.90 2.24
CA ALA A 53 -3.11 -14.66 3.33
C ALA A 53 -1.65 -14.89 2.88
N GLU A 54 -1.40 -15.99 2.17
CA GLU A 54 -0.09 -16.33 1.62
C GLU A 54 0.34 -15.29 0.58
N LEU A 55 -0.59 -14.88 -0.29
CA LEU A 55 -0.34 -13.83 -1.27
C LEU A 55 0.03 -12.50 -0.59
N ALA A 56 -0.67 -12.11 0.48
CA ALA A 56 -0.34 -10.91 1.26
C ALA A 56 1.04 -11.01 1.93
N ALA A 57 1.41 -12.18 2.47
CA ALA A 57 2.74 -12.41 3.04
C ALA A 57 3.86 -12.29 1.97
N LEU A 58 3.63 -12.85 0.77
CA LEU A 58 4.55 -12.73 -0.36
C LEU A 58 4.72 -11.26 -0.79
N VAL A 59 3.61 -10.54 -0.97
CA VAL A 59 3.63 -9.12 -1.33
C VAL A 59 4.38 -8.31 -0.28
N ARG A 60 4.09 -8.54 1.01
CA ARG A 60 4.80 -7.90 2.12
C ARG A 60 6.30 -8.15 2.05
N GLY A 61 6.73 -9.38 1.76
CA GLY A 61 8.15 -9.72 1.59
C GLY A 61 8.81 -8.97 0.44
N ILE A 62 8.16 -8.96 -0.74
CA ILE A 62 8.65 -8.25 -1.94
C ILE A 62 8.78 -6.75 -1.66
N VAL A 63 7.75 -6.15 -1.04
CA VAL A 63 7.71 -4.72 -0.76
C VAL A 63 8.82 -4.36 0.23
N ASN A 64 8.93 -5.06 1.37
CA ASN A 64 9.98 -4.76 2.36
C ASN A 64 11.40 -4.96 1.80
N ALA A 65 11.60 -5.91 0.88
CA ALA A 65 12.90 -6.13 0.24
C ALA A 65 13.27 -5.04 -0.79
N ALA A 66 12.31 -4.20 -1.21
CA ALA A 66 12.57 -3.13 -2.18
C ALA A 66 13.26 -1.90 -1.57
N ALA A 67 13.34 -1.80 -0.23
CA ALA A 67 14.00 -0.72 0.47
C ALA A 67 15.11 -1.25 1.42
N PRO A 68 16.22 -0.51 1.61
CA PRO A 68 16.59 0.74 0.95
C PRO A 68 16.84 0.55 -0.56
N GLY A 69 16.31 1.45 -1.39
CA GLY A 69 16.44 1.31 -2.85
C GLY A 69 15.57 2.27 -3.66
N TYR A 70 15.72 2.21 -4.98
CA TYR A 70 14.87 2.96 -5.90
C TYR A 70 13.59 2.21 -6.21
N ILE A 71 12.45 2.85 -5.95
CA ILE A 71 11.11 2.39 -6.37
C ILE A 71 10.64 3.34 -7.46
N GLY A 72 10.75 2.90 -8.71
CA GLY A 72 10.60 3.78 -9.86
C GLY A 72 11.71 4.84 -9.89
N THR A 73 11.34 6.12 -9.87
CA THR A 73 12.30 7.25 -9.88
C THR A 73 12.60 7.82 -8.49
N ALA A 74 11.98 7.30 -7.43
CA ALA A 74 12.12 7.79 -6.07
C ALA A 74 13.05 6.88 -5.24
N TRP A 75 13.94 7.47 -4.46
CA TRP A 75 14.71 6.74 -3.45
C TRP A 75 13.84 6.54 -2.20
N CYS A 76 13.70 5.29 -1.78
CA CYS A 76 13.02 4.91 -0.54
C CYS A 76 14.07 4.43 0.47
N ASP A 77 14.15 5.08 1.62
CA ASP A 77 15.09 4.73 2.68
C ASP A 77 14.69 3.43 3.39
N HIS A 78 13.41 3.31 3.73
CA HIS A 78 12.83 2.13 4.34
C HIS A 78 11.31 2.15 4.18
N ILE A 79 10.70 1.00 4.46
CA ILE A 79 9.26 0.81 4.41
C ILE A 79 8.76 0.52 5.82
N GLU A 80 7.71 1.21 6.22
CA GLU A 80 7.00 0.94 7.46
C GLU A 80 5.74 0.15 7.15
N ASP A 81 5.55 -0.94 7.88
CA ASP A 81 4.30 -1.68 7.86
C ASP A 81 3.26 -0.96 8.72
N ALA A 82 2.23 -0.43 8.08
CA ALA A 82 1.18 0.33 8.74
C ALA A 82 -0.03 -0.54 9.14
N GLY A 83 -0.04 -1.83 8.77
CA GLY A 83 -1.07 -2.76 9.18
C GLY A 83 -1.45 -3.79 8.12
N LEU A 84 -2.10 -4.85 8.61
CA LEU A 84 -2.72 -5.89 7.81
C LEU A 84 -4.16 -6.08 8.28
N GLU A 85 -5.10 -6.02 7.36
CA GLU A 85 -6.52 -6.25 7.63
C GLU A 85 -6.98 -7.50 6.87
N ASN A 86 -7.77 -8.33 7.55
CA ASN A 86 -8.51 -9.43 6.93
C ASN A 86 -9.96 -8.98 6.74
N ASP A 87 -10.49 -9.24 5.55
CA ASP A 87 -11.88 -8.96 5.20
C ASP A 87 -12.35 -10.01 4.18
N THR A 88 -13.55 -9.84 3.64
CA THR A 88 -14.14 -10.71 2.64
C THR A 88 -14.39 -9.93 1.35
N ASP A 89 -14.18 -10.55 0.19
CA ASP A 89 -14.54 -9.98 -1.09
C ASP A 89 -16.09 -9.84 -1.17
N PRO A 90 -16.65 -8.64 -1.41
CA PRO A 90 -18.10 -8.45 -1.40
C PRO A 90 -18.82 -9.09 -2.59
N VAL A 91 -18.08 -9.51 -3.63
CA VAL A 91 -18.62 -10.15 -4.83
C VAL A 91 -18.52 -11.66 -4.72
N THR A 92 -17.38 -12.20 -4.29
CA THR A 92 -17.13 -13.65 -4.28
C THR A 92 -17.29 -14.31 -2.89
N ALA A 93 -17.41 -13.51 -1.83
CA ALA A 93 -17.34 -13.96 -0.44
C ALA A 93 -16.03 -14.70 -0.07
N ALA A 94 -15.00 -14.64 -0.93
CA ALA A 94 -13.70 -15.23 -0.68
C ALA A 94 -12.85 -14.36 0.27
N PRO A 95 -11.87 -14.93 0.99
CA PRO A 95 -10.97 -14.17 1.84
C PRO A 95 -10.22 -13.08 1.07
N ARG A 96 -10.15 -11.88 1.65
CA ARG A 96 -9.37 -10.74 1.17
C ARG A 96 -8.42 -10.29 2.28
N TYR A 97 -7.17 -9.98 1.90
CA TYR A 97 -6.19 -9.40 2.81
C TYR A 97 -5.71 -8.06 2.28
N THR A 98 -5.76 -7.04 3.13
CA THR A 98 -5.33 -5.69 2.79
C THR A 98 -4.08 -5.36 3.59
N LEU A 99 -2.95 -5.21 2.89
CA LEU A 99 -1.70 -4.75 3.47
C LEU A 99 -1.58 -3.23 3.26
N VAL A 100 -1.22 -2.50 4.31
CA VAL A 100 -0.98 -1.06 4.27
C VAL A 100 0.48 -0.80 4.58
N THR A 101 1.17 -0.09 3.68
CA THR A 101 2.60 0.23 3.86
C THR A 101 2.85 1.71 3.62
N ASP A 102 3.70 2.30 4.44
CA ASP A 102 4.24 3.64 4.23
C ASP A 102 5.64 3.53 3.66
N LEU A 103 5.88 4.18 2.52
CA LEU A 103 7.19 4.25 1.92
C LEU A 103 7.85 5.52 2.46
N ILE A 104 8.99 5.42 3.14
CA ILE A 104 9.71 6.62 3.60
C ILE A 104 10.66 7.02 2.48
N VAL A 105 10.29 8.05 1.72
CA VAL A 105 11.06 8.57 0.60
C VAL A 105 11.70 9.89 1.00
N ARG A 106 12.98 10.08 0.72
CA ARG A 106 13.59 11.42 0.79
C ARG A 106 13.44 12.07 -0.57
N GLY A 107 12.74 13.20 -0.63
CA GLY A 107 12.76 14.06 -1.80
C GLY A 107 14.19 14.43 -2.20
N ARG A 108 14.43 14.54 -3.51
CA ARG A 108 15.61 15.22 -4.05
C ARG A 108 15.30 16.72 -4.05
N VAL A 109 16.12 17.53 -3.38
CA VAL A 109 16.04 19.00 -3.51
C VAL A 109 16.29 19.34 -4.98
N LEU A 110 15.30 19.95 -5.62
CA LEU A 110 15.44 20.51 -6.97
C LEU A 110 15.85 21.98 -6.80
N ALA A 111 17.05 22.32 -7.26
CA ALA A 111 17.59 23.67 -7.28
C ALA A 111 17.09 24.45 -8.51
#